data_AF-Z9JQF5-F1
#
_entry.id   AF-Z9JQF5-F1
#
_cell.length_a   1.000
_cell.length_b   1.000
_cell.length_c   1.000
_cell.angle_alpha   90.00
_cell.angle_beta   90.00
_cell.angle_gamma   90.00
#
_symmetry.space_group_name_H-M   'P 1'
#
loop_
_entity.id
_entity.type
_entity.pdbx_description
1 polymer ?
#
loop_
_entity_poly.entity_id
_entity_poly.type
_entity_poly.pdbx_seq_one_letter_code
_entity_poly.pdbx_strand_id
1 'polypeptide(L)'
;MHSKTALAGTALALILLAACSGPQQDPVPTAAEAPPAVSDAGGASDAGGASASDSGGATPESAAHRYAVTPPAQPVELTDDCTGEGMHRTALGESADPALPERSGAGLDVVLSGVDAQGRAELTAAVDGGDPAPIEPAAVGDTIMIEDWTISVTSICADEVEFDLVN
;
A
#
# COMPACT_ATOMS: atom_id res chain seq x y z
N MET A 1 30.92 47.13 -21.27
CA MET A 1 31.82 47.59 -20.18
C MET A 1 30.96 48.03 -19.00
N HIS A 2 31.42 47.83 -17.76
CA HIS A 2 30.70 48.05 -16.49
C HIS A 2 29.61 46.98 -16.22
N SER A 3 29.81 46.00 -15.31
CA SER A 3 29.83 46.08 -13.83
C SER A 3 28.40 46.05 -13.24
N LYS A 4 28.07 45.29 -12.18
CA LYS A 4 28.87 44.46 -11.23
C LYS A 4 27.98 43.38 -10.59
N THR A 5 28.58 42.30 -10.11
CA THR A 5 27.95 41.21 -9.34
C THR A 5 27.45 41.67 -7.97
N ALA A 6 26.38 41.06 -7.46
CA ALA A 6 26.09 40.96 -6.03
C ALA A 6 25.24 39.70 -5.73
N LEU A 7 25.86 38.66 -5.16
CA LEU A 7 25.12 37.60 -4.47
C LEU A 7 24.71 38.14 -3.10
N ALA A 8 23.42 38.03 -2.75
CA ALA A 8 22.92 38.26 -1.40
C ALA A 8 22.48 36.92 -0.80
N GLY A 9 23.44 36.18 -0.23
CA GLY A 9 23.14 34.98 0.53
C GLY A 9 22.63 35.34 1.92
N THR A 10 21.48 34.80 2.32
CA THR A 10 20.97 34.90 3.69
C THR A 10 20.99 33.51 4.31
N ALA A 11 22.12 33.16 4.91
CA ALA A 11 22.17 32.02 5.83
C ALA A 11 21.43 32.40 7.12
N LEU A 12 20.30 31.75 7.40
CA LEU A 12 19.62 31.87 8.70
C LEU A 12 19.83 30.58 9.50
N ALA A 13 20.15 30.74 10.78
CA ALA A 13 20.80 29.71 11.57
C ALA A 13 19.84 28.64 12.10
N LEU A 14 20.40 27.44 12.27
CA LEU A 14 19.80 26.28 12.96
C LEU A 14 19.33 26.66 14.37
N ILE A 15 18.07 26.38 14.69
CA ILE A 15 17.57 26.38 16.07
C ILE A 15 17.59 24.93 16.57
N LEU A 16 18.64 24.59 17.32
CA LEU A 16 18.70 23.37 18.13
C LEU A 16 17.93 23.62 19.44
N LEU A 17 16.81 22.92 19.62
CA LEU A 17 16.15 22.77 20.93
C LEU A 17 16.28 21.33 21.38
N ALA A 18 16.72 21.15 22.63
CA ALA A 18 17.17 19.89 23.16
C ALA A 18 16.07 19.13 23.91
N ALA A 19 16.24 17.80 23.93
CA ALA A 19 15.86 16.88 25.00
C ALA A 19 14.38 16.82 25.45
N CYS A 20 13.76 15.69 25.15
CA CYS A 20 13.08 14.93 26.20
C CYS A 20 13.41 13.45 26.06
N SER A 21 14.38 12.97 26.84
CA SER A 21 14.80 11.56 26.86
C SER A 21 13.84 10.75 27.73
N GLY A 22 12.98 9.92 27.11
CA GLY A 22 12.17 8.93 27.82
C GLY A 22 13.02 7.69 28.19
N PRO A 23 12.85 7.10 29.40
CA PRO A 23 13.67 5.98 29.83
C PRO A 23 13.33 4.67 29.09
N GLN A 24 14.38 3.99 28.65
CA GLN A 24 14.39 2.63 28.11
C GLN A 24 13.91 1.63 29.18
N GLN A 25 12.91 0.80 28.85
CA GLN A 25 12.59 -0.38 29.66
C GLN A 25 13.29 -1.61 29.05
N ASP A 26 14.34 -2.08 29.72
CA ASP A 26 14.96 -3.37 29.40
C ASP A 26 14.01 -4.54 29.74
N PRO A 27 14.07 -5.66 28.98
CA PRO A 27 13.11 -6.76 29.11
C PRO A 27 13.30 -7.55 30.41
N VAL A 28 12.20 -8.04 30.98
CA VAL A 28 12.21 -8.94 32.15
C VAL A 28 12.62 -10.35 31.73
N PRO A 29 13.71 -10.92 32.27
CA PRO A 29 14.06 -12.31 32.05
C PRO A 29 13.42 -13.19 33.14
N THR A 30 12.34 -13.91 32.81
CA THR A 30 11.89 -15.02 33.66
C THR A 30 12.62 -16.29 33.26
N ALA A 31 13.42 -16.82 34.18
CA ALA A 31 14.22 -18.02 33.95
C ALA A 31 13.39 -19.31 33.93
N ALA A 32 13.96 -20.29 33.24
CA ALA A 32 13.53 -21.67 33.02
C ALA A 32 12.90 -22.42 34.21
N GLU A 33 11.98 -23.33 33.88
CA GLU A 33 12.10 -24.73 34.30
C GLU A 33 11.49 -25.69 33.24
N ALA A 34 12.05 -26.90 33.12
CA ALA A 34 11.64 -27.96 32.19
C ALA A 34 12.13 -29.33 32.74
N PRO A 35 11.84 -30.45 32.05
CA PRO A 35 10.56 -31.18 31.94
C PRO A 35 10.56 -32.43 32.85
N PRO A 36 9.52 -33.29 32.82
CA PRO A 36 9.51 -34.46 31.89
C PRO A 36 8.09 -34.70 31.30
N ALA A 37 7.72 -35.77 30.56
CA ALA A 37 8.37 -37.06 30.27
C ALA A 37 8.05 -37.56 28.82
N VAL A 38 7.79 -38.86 28.65
CA VAL A 38 7.43 -39.59 27.40
C VAL A 38 6.34 -40.65 27.66
N SER A 39 5.91 -41.36 26.60
CA SER A 39 5.16 -42.65 26.53
C SER A 39 3.63 -42.58 26.29
N ASP A 40 3.00 -43.48 25.52
CA ASP A 40 3.46 -44.40 24.44
C ASP A 40 2.22 -44.98 23.67
N ALA A 41 2.47 -45.57 22.50
CA ALA A 41 1.72 -46.64 21.81
C ALA A 41 0.17 -46.62 21.60
N GLY A 42 -0.24 -46.81 20.34
CA GLY A 42 -1.53 -47.39 19.92
C GLY A 42 -2.25 -46.59 18.82
N GLY A 43 -2.63 -47.14 17.67
CA GLY A 43 -2.45 -48.50 17.13
C GLY A 43 -2.69 -48.50 15.62
N ALA A 44 -2.33 -49.58 14.91
CA ALA A 44 -2.33 -49.61 13.46
C ALA A 44 -3.66 -50.08 12.84
N SER A 45 -3.97 -49.49 11.68
CA SER A 45 -4.70 -50.06 10.52
C SER A 45 -6.08 -50.70 10.71
N ASP A 46 -7.03 -50.26 9.88
CA ASP A 46 -7.73 -51.21 9.01
C ASP A 46 -8.07 -50.60 7.65
N ALA A 47 -8.29 -51.47 6.65
CA ALA A 47 -8.27 -51.10 5.23
C ALA A 47 -9.62 -51.25 4.51
N GLY A 48 -9.77 -50.56 3.39
CA GLY A 48 -10.70 -50.93 2.31
C GLY A 48 -11.94 -50.07 2.18
N GLY A 49 -12.13 -49.46 0.99
CA GLY A 49 -13.31 -48.66 0.68
C GLY A 49 -13.13 -47.77 -0.55
N ALA A 50 -12.86 -48.36 -1.71
CA ALA A 50 -12.80 -47.59 -2.96
C ALA A 50 -14.21 -47.15 -3.40
N SER A 51 -14.41 -45.85 -3.56
CA SER A 51 -15.50 -45.26 -4.35
C SER A 51 -14.98 -44.00 -5.02
N ALA A 52 -14.81 -44.05 -6.34
CA ALA A 52 -14.62 -42.85 -7.15
C ALA A 52 -15.98 -42.20 -7.40
N SER A 53 -16.06 -40.87 -7.24
CA SER A 53 -17.02 -40.02 -7.96
C SER A 53 -16.57 -38.57 -7.87
N ASP A 54 -16.66 -37.88 -9.01
CA ASP A 54 -16.39 -36.45 -9.12
C ASP A 54 -17.24 -35.62 -8.16
N SER A 55 -16.58 -34.74 -7.43
CA SER A 55 -16.89 -33.32 -7.43
C SER A 55 -15.68 -32.61 -6.87
N GLY A 56 -14.71 -32.35 -7.74
CA GLY A 56 -13.68 -31.32 -7.51
C GLY A 56 -14.37 -29.96 -7.48
N GLY A 57 -15.14 -29.71 -6.42
CA GLY A 57 -15.69 -28.41 -6.12
C GLY A 57 -14.52 -27.49 -5.83
N ALA A 58 -14.02 -26.85 -6.88
CA ALA A 58 -13.39 -25.55 -6.72
C ALA A 58 -14.42 -24.71 -5.97
N THR A 59 -14.23 -24.57 -4.66
CA THR A 59 -14.84 -23.49 -3.90
C THR A 59 -14.50 -22.25 -4.72
N PRO A 60 -15.49 -21.49 -5.22
CA PRO A 60 -15.16 -20.22 -5.85
C PRO A 60 -14.36 -19.48 -4.79
N GLU A 61 -13.11 -19.14 -5.10
CA GLU A 61 -12.36 -18.20 -4.27
C GLU A 61 -13.29 -17.01 -4.14
N SER A 62 -13.76 -16.74 -2.92
CA SER A 62 -14.70 -15.65 -2.68
C SER A 62 -14.02 -14.42 -3.21
N ALA A 63 -14.50 -13.93 -4.36
CA ALA A 63 -13.80 -12.90 -5.11
C ALA A 63 -13.65 -11.70 -4.16
N ALA A 64 -12.42 -11.49 -3.70
CA ALA A 64 -12.14 -10.50 -2.69
C ALA A 64 -12.65 -9.16 -3.22
N HIS A 65 -13.31 -8.39 -2.36
CA HIS A 65 -13.82 -7.09 -2.76
C HIS A 65 -12.68 -6.28 -3.38
N ARG A 66 -12.91 -5.75 -4.57
CA ARG A 66 -11.93 -5.01 -5.35
C ARG A 66 -12.56 -3.73 -5.86
N TYR A 67 -11.86 -2.61 -5.70
CA TYR A 67 -12.29 -1.33 -6.25
C TYR A 67 -12.12 -1.34 -7.77
N ALA A 68 -13.19 -1.00 -8.48
CA ALA A 68 -13.23 -1.00 -9.93
C ALA A 68 -12.56 0.26 -10.51
N VAL A 69 -11.94 0.11 -11.67
CA VAL A 69 -11.29 1.19 -12.41
C VAL A 69 -12.22 1.72 -13.51
N THR A 70 -12.34 3.05 -13.63
CA THR A 70 -13.07 3.73 -14.70
C THR A 70 -12.09 4.45 -15.64
N PRO A 71 -11.95 3.99 -16.90
CA PRO A 71 -11.02 4.59 -17.86
C PRO A 71 -11.36 6.05 -18.24
N PRO A 72 -10.35 6.86 -18.64
CA PRO A 72 -10.56 8.23 -19.06
C PRO A 72 -11.40 8.31 -20.34
N ALA A 73 -12.14 9.41 -20.48
CA ALA A 73 -12.98 9.66 -21.66
C ALA A 73 -12.19 9.88 -22.96
N GLN A 74 -10.89 10.14 -22.87
CA GLN A 74 -9.94 10.28 -23.99
C GLN A 74 -8.67 9.47 -23.67
N PRO A 75 -7.96 8.91 -24.66
CA PRO A 75 -6.68 8.27 -24.41
C PRO A 75 -5.67 9.28 -23.87
N VAL A 76 -4.79 8.83 -22.96
CA VAL A 76 -3.72 9.64 -22.37
C VAL A 76 -2.38 9.26 -22.99
N GLU A 77 -1.54 10.26 -23.23
CA GLU A 77 -0.15 10.08 -23.67
C GLU A 77 0.72 9.71 -22.46
N LEU A 78 1.47 8.61 -22.56
CA LEU A 78 2.35 8.14 -21.48
C LEU A 78 3.72 8.82 -21.53
N THR A 79 4.30 9.08 -20.36
CA THR A 79 5.70 9.51 -20.18
C THR A 79 6.54 8.36 -19.62
N ASP A 80 7.86 8.37 -19.92
CA ASP A 80 8.78 7.35 -19.41
C ASP A 80 9.11 7.54 -17.91
N ASP A 81 8.98 8.77 -17.41
CA ASP A 81 9.28 9.20 -16.03
C ASP A 81 8.05 9.89 -15.39
N CYS A 82 8.08 10.00 -14.05
CA CYS A 82 7.06 10.68 -13.25
C CYS A 82 7.14 12.19 -13.46
N THR A 83 5.98 12.83 -13.65
CA THR A 83 5.92 14.24 -14.04
C THR A 83 6.08 15.19 -12.86
N GLY A 84 5.86 14.73 -11.63
CA GLY A 84 5.79 15.56 -10.43
C GLY A 84 4.55 16.46 -10.42
N GLU A 85 3.49 16.06 -11.11
CA GLU A 85 2.27 16.86 -11.32
C GLU A 85 1.10 16.42 -10.42
N GLY A 86 1.08 15.17 -9.94
CA GLY A 86 0.05 14.70 -9.02
C GLY A 86 0.17 15.31 -7.62
N MET A 87 -0.98 15.64 -7.03
CA MET A 87 -1.07 16.23 -5.70
C MET A 87 -0.73 15.25 -4.57
N HIS A 88 -0.85 13.94 -4.82
CA HIS A 88 -0.50 12.85 -3.93
C HIS A 88 0.35 11.82 -4.67
N ARG A 89 1.22 11.11 -3.96
CA ARG A 89 2.00 9.99 -4.50
C ARG A 89 2.13 8.85 -3.50
N THR A 90 2.19 7.62 -3.99
CA THR A 90 2.49 6.42 -3.18
C THR A 90 3.70 5.71 -3.79
N ALA A 91 4.73 5.50 -2.96
CA ALA A 91 5.87 4.67 -3.32
C ALA A 91 5.59 3.19 -3.00
N LEU A 92 6.37 2.29 -3.58
CA LEU A 92 6.18 0.84 -3.46
C LEU A 92 6.23 0.37 -1.99
N GLY A 93 5.07 -0.03 -1.46
CA GLY A 93 4.88 -0.46 -0.07
C GLY A 93 4.69 0.68 0.94
N GLU A 94 4.57 1.93 0.48
CA GLU A 94 4.40 3.11 1.33
C GLU A 94 3.01 3.76 1.14
N SER A 95 2.43 4.23 2.24
CA SER A 95 1.23 5.07 2.25
C SER A 95 1.42 6.38 1.47
N ALA A 96 0.33 6.96 1.01
CA ALA A 96 0.39 8.18 0.19
C ALA A 96 0.97 9.42 0.94
N ASP A 97 1.85 10.16 0.26
CA ASP A 97 2.47 11.41 0.69
C ASP A 97 2.14 12.55 -0.30
N PRO A 98 1.59 13.70 0.14
CA PRO A 98 0.98 13.92 1.46
C PRO A 98 -0.20 12.96 1.69
N ALA A 99 -0.52 12.68 2.95
CA ALA A 99 -1.67 11.86 3.31
C ALA A 99 -2.99 12.45 2.76
N LEU A 100 -3.92 11.57 2.38
CA LEU A 100 -5.23 12.00 1.87
C LEU A 100 -6.04 12.68 2.99
N PRO A 101 -6.79 13.75 2.70
CA PRO A 101 -7.73 14.34 3.64
C PRO A 101 -8.84 13.34 4.03
N GLU A 102 -9.18 13.33 5.31
CA GLU A 102 -10.31 12.57 5.86
C GLU A 102 -11.64 12.98 5.20
N ARG A 103 -12.53 12.00 5.02
CA ARG A 103 -13.92 12.19 4.53
C ARG A 103 -14.88 11.51 5.48
N SER A 104 -15.96 12.21 5.83
CA SER A 104 -16.98 11.72 6.77
C SER A 104 -16.45 11.26 8.16
N GLY A 105 -15.22 11.66 8.52
CA GLY A 105 -14.53 11.24 9.75
C GLY A 105 -13.72 9.94 9.64
N ALA A 106 -13.58 9.38 8.43
CA ALA A 106 -12.69 8.27 8.13
C ALA A 106 -11.47 8.74 7.33
N GLY A 107 -10.34 8.05 7.48
CA GLY A 107 -9.16 8.19 6.62
C GLY A 107 -9.15 7.17 5.49
N LEU A 108 -8.39 7.46 4.43
CA LEU A 108 -8.08 6.52 3.34
C LEU A 108 -6.56 6.43 3.19
N ASP A 109 -6.03 5.21 3.27
CA ASP A 109 -4.67 4.90 2.83
C ASP A 109 -4.70 4.22 1.46
N VAL A 110 -3.75 4.58 0.60
CA VAL A 110 -3.55 4.03 -0.75
C VAL A 110 -2.09 3.66 -0.89
N VAL A 111 -1.82 2.39 -1.21
CA VAL A 111 -0.47 1.81 -1.24
C VAL A 111 -0.21 1.10 -2.56
N LEU A 112 0.88 1.49 -3.24
CA LEU A 112 1.44 0.77 -4.37
C LEU A 112 2.00 -0.58 -3.94
N SER A 113 1.47 -1.65 -4.53
CA SER A 113 1.92 -3.04 -4.29
C SER A 113 2.85 -3.55 -5.41
N GLY A 114 2.79 -2.93 -6.58
CA GLY A 114 3.62 -3.26 -7.73
C GLY A 114 3.20 -2.51 -8.99
N VAL A 115 3.94 -2.73 -10.08
CA VAL A 115 3.54 -2.33 -11.43
C VAL A 115 3.59 -3.56 -12.33
N ASP A 116 2.50 -3.81 -13.05
CA ASP A 116 2.38 -5.02 -13.87
C ASP A 116 3.23 -4.96 -15.15
N ALA A 117 3.32 -6.08 -15.87
CA ALA A 117 4.09 -6.17 -17.10
C ALA A 117 3.48 -5.38 -18.29
N GLN A 118 2.42 -4.60 -18.08
CA GLN A 118 1.83 -3.66 -19.03
C GLN A 118 2.03 -2.20 -18.59
N GLY A 119 2.70 -1.94 -17.46
CA GLY A 119 2.92 -0.60 -16.92
C GLY A 119 1.71 -0.04 -16.14
N ARG A 120 0.81 -0.90 -15.65
CA ARG A 120 -0.32 -0.50 -14.80
C ARG A 120 0.01 -0.66 -13.33
N ALA A 121 -0.48 0.26 -12.52
CA ALA A 121 -0.34 0.26 -11.07
C ALA A 121 -1.20 -0.85 -10.44
N GLU A 122 -0.56 -1.68 -9.60
CA GLU A 122 -1.24 -2.60 -8.70
C GLU A 122 -1.37 -1.92 -7.33
N LEU A 123 -2.53 -1.33 -7.06
CA LEU A 123 -2.80 -0.56 -5.85
C LEU A 123 -3.67 -1.37 -4.85
N THR A 124 -3.52 -1.05 -3.57
CA THR A 124 -4.46 -1.44 -2.51
C THR A 124 -4.95 -0.20 -1.76
N ALA A 125 -6.14 -0.30 -1.18
CA ALA A 125 -6.77 0.77 -0.41
C ALA A 125 -7.31 0.26 0.92
N ALA A 126 -7.11 1.02 1.99
CA ALA A 126 -7.62 0.72 3.33
C ALA A 126 -8.36 1.94 3.90
N VAL A 127 -9.63 1.76 4.28
CA VAL A 127 -10.46 2.81 4.90
C VAL A 127 -10.45 2.64 6.41
N ASP A 128 -10.21 3.73 7.14
CA ASP A 128 -10.16 3.81 8.61
C ASP A 128 -9.29 2.73 9.29
N GLY A 129 -8.17 2.37 8.65
CA GLY A 129 -7.25 1.33 9.14
C GLY A 129 -7.78 -0.10 9.08
N GLY A 130 -8.84 -0.35 8.29
CA GLY A 130 -9.35 -1.69 8.01
C GLY A 130 -8.43 -2.55 7.12
N ASP A 131 -8.88 -3.77 6.81
CA ASP A 131 -8.14 -4.69 5.94
C ASP A 131 -7.97 -4.09 4.52
N PRO A 132 -6.74 -4.02 3.95
CA PRO A 132 -6.53 -3.49 2.61
C PRO A 132 -7.26 -4.33 1.54
N ALA A 133 -8.10 -3.66 0.74
CA ALA A 133 -8.74 -4.25 -0.42
C ALA A 133 -7.96 -3.88 -1.71
N PRO A 134 -7.79 -4.81 -2.66
CA PRO A 134 -7.15 -4.51 -3.94
C PRO A 134 -7.96 -3.52 -4.77
N ILE A 135 -7.28 -2.82 -5.67
CA ILE A 135 -7.86 -2.08 -6.78
C ILE A 135 -7.63 -2.89 -8.08
N GLU A 136 -8.46 -2.72 -9.11
CA GLU A 136 -8.11 -3.21 -10.44
C GLU A 136 -6.83 -2.54 -10.97
N PRO A 137 -6.01 -3.21 -11.82
CA PRO A 137 -4.78 -2.60 -12.34
C PRO A 137 -5.08 -1.32 -13.12
N ALA A 138 -4.57 -0.19 -12.64
CA ALA A 138 -4.91 1.14 -13.14
C ALA A 138 -3.83 1.70 -14.08
N ALA A 139 -4.25 2.36 -15.15
CA ALA A 139 -3.42 3.11 -16.09
C ALA A 139 -3.47 4.63 -15.82
N VAL A 140 -2.57 5.38 -16.46
CA VAL A 140 -2.59 6.85 -16.37
C VAL A 140 -3.90 7.41 -16.96
N GLY A 141 -4.52 8.34 -16.23
CA GLY A 141 -5.82 8.93 -16.55
C GLY A 141 -7.03 8.16 -16.00
N ASP A 142 -6.84 6.94 -15.49
CA ASP A 142 -7.92 6.17 -14.90
C ASP A 142 -8.42 6.81 -13.59
N THR A 143 -9.72 6.66 -13.34
CA THR A 143 -10.36 7.13 -12.11
C THR A 143 -10.86 5.95 -11.28
N ILE A 144 -10.67 6.04 -9.96
CA ILE A 144 -11.04 5.00 -9.01
C ILE A 144 -11.90 5.63 -7.91
N MET A 145 -13.04 5.02 -7.64
CA MET A 145 -13.95 5.43 -6.55
C MET A 145 -13.79 4.47 -5.38
N ILE A 146 -13.38 5.01 -4.23
CA ILE A 146 -13.11 4.29 -2.99
C ILE A 146 -13.98 4.94 -1.91
N GLU A 147 -15.17 4.39 -1.66
CA GLU A 147 -16.19 4.98 -0.78
C GLU A 147 -16.45 6.48 -1.08
N ASP A 148 -16.09 7.39 -0.16
CA ASP A 148 -16.27 8.85 -0.28
C ASP A 148 -15.15 9.57 -1.06
N TRP A 149 -14.11 8.87 -1.49
CA TRP A 149 -12.98 9.43 -2.26
C TRP A 149 -13.06 9.03 -3.73
N THR A 150 -12.72 9.95 -4.63
CA THR A 150 -12.44 9.63 -6.03
C THR A 150 -11.03 10.11 -6.38
N ILE A 151 -10.14 9.19 -6.73
CA ILE A 151 -8.79 9.49 -7.20
C ILE A 151 -8.68 9.38 -8.74
N SER A 152 -7.79 10.15 -9.35
CA SER A 152 -7.38 10.03 -10.76
C SER A 152 -5.89 9.78 -10.82
N VAL A 153 -5.46 8.71 -11.49
CA VAL A 153 -4.03 8.42 -11.68
C VAL A 153 -3.44 9.44 -12.66
N THR A 154 -2.38 10.14 -12.25
CA THR A 154 -1.72 11.20 -13.05
C THR A 154 -0.39 10.74 -13.63
N SER A 155 0.34 9.86 -12.94
CA SER A 155 1.57 9.24 -13.43
C SER A 155 1.83 7.87 -12.79
N ILE A 156 2.55 7.00 -13.49
CA ILE A 156 2.96 5.67 -13.02
C ILE A 156 4.44 5.46 -13.39
N CYS A 157 5.24 5.07 -12.41
CA CYS A 157 6.68 4.86 -12.52
C CYS A 157 7.08 3.51 -11.93
N ALA A 158 8.37 3.16 -12.03
CA ALA A 158 8.86 1.83 -11.63
C ALA A 158 8.53 1.45 -10.17
N ASP A 159 8.51 2.43 -9.27
CA ASP A 159 8.33 2.29 -7.83
C ASP A 159 7.45 3.38 -7.19
N GLU A 160 6.80 4.24 -7.99
CA GLU A 160 5.92 5.33 -7.51
C GLU A 160 4.70 5.51 -8.42
N VAL A 161 3.57 5.92 -7.84
CA VAL A 161 2.36 6.35 -8.56
C VAL A 161 1.91 7.70 -8.04
N GLU A 162 1.68 8.63 -8.95
CA GLU A 162 1.12 9.96 -8.66
C GLU A 162 -0.38 9.98 -8.98
N PHE A 163 -1.19 10.65 -8.16
CA PHE A 163 -2.63 10.80 -8.35
C PHE A 163 -3.21 12.07 -7.72
N ASP A 164 -4.34 12.51 -8.26
CA ASP A 164 -5.13 13.64 -7.77
C ASP A 164 -6.42 13.17 -7.11
N LEU A 165 -6.92 13.95 -6.15
CA LEU A 165 -8.30 13.82 -5.66
C LEU A 165 -9.26 14.65 -6.52
N VAL A 166 -10.25 13.97 -7.10
CA VAL A 166 -11.25 14.54 -8.02
C VAL A 166 -12.56 14.89 -7.31
N ASN A 167 -12.83 14.23 -6.18
CA ASN A 167 -13.94 14.55 -5.27
C ASN A 167 -13.45 14.51 -3.84
#